data_AF-A0A7D9JE40-F1
#
_entry.id   AF-A0A7D9JE40-F1
#
_cell.length_a   1.000
_cell.length_b   1.000
_cell.length_c   1.000
_cell.angle_alpha   90.00
_cell.angle_beta   90.00
_cell.angle_gamma   90.00
#
_symmetry.space_group_name_H-M   'P 1'
#
loop_
_entity.id
_entity.type
_entity.pdbx_description
1 polymer ?
#
loop_
_entity_poly.entity_id
_entity_poly.type
_entity_poly.pdbx_seq_one_letter_code
_entity_poly.pdbx_strand_id
1 'polypeptide(L)'
;RNASSLRVTLDNASLTRLNRYFGELCHDDSYVEPTLSIIGDEVDIPSFTEQQVWNALKRIKKTATGPDYIPYWVWNDHAEILTEVITNVWNLSLSSHTWPDSWKRANINPLAKVDLPKEDGDFRGINITPVIARTFEKLVYNSQVKSTVEEILSPTQFAYRQGRSCTNALLTIQNKVLSFLDRANCKAVRLFSMDFSKAFDSVKHSLLSEKLKTVPLNLYIINWYLNFLKNRKQRVICNDFCGEWMDVNKGTTQGSVSGPYLFNIFLNDLEVDIDGENALFKYTDDSNIIVPVWSEGPDTSTDTVGQFLSWSDDNFMTCNPGKCKELTIRKKGYNDQLDNVYNIPQCKELPILGTTFQDNLKFTSHVRGQKAIANVR
;
A
#
# COMPACT_ATOMS: atom_id res chain seq x y z
N ARG A 1 20.90 1.01 6.79
CA ARG A 1 20.41 -0.36 7.11
C ARG A 1 20.47 -1.16 5.82
N ASN A 2 21.59 -1.84 5.57
CA ASN A 2 21.69 -2.83 4.50
C ASN A 2 21.02 -4.08 5.03
N ALA A 3 19.82 -4.41 4.53
CA ALA A 3 19.33 -5.77 4.65
C ALA A 3 20.30 -6.62 3.83
N SER A 4 21.08 -7.47 4.51
CA SER A 4 21.73 -8.61 3.88
C SER A 4 20.60 -9.50 3.37
N SER A 5 20.15 -9.24 2.14
CA SER A 5 19.28 -10.16 1.43
C SER A 5 20.05 -11.48 1.33
N LEU A 6 19.69 -12.47 2.14
CA LEU A 6 20.04 -13.85 1.87
C LEU A 6 19.56 -14.11 0.44
N ARG A 7 20.50 -14.12 -0.51
CA ARG A 7 20.22 -14.59 -1.87
C ARG A 7 19.99 -16.08 -1.73
N VAL A 8 18.74 -16.45 -1.47
CA VAL A 8 18.32 -17.85 -1.56
C VAL A 8 18.57 -18.25 -3.00
N THR A 9 19.53 -19.15 -3.21
CA THR A 9 19.84 -19.68 -4.54
C THR A 9 18.71 -20.64 -4.91
N LEU A 10 17.69 -20.12 -5.56
CA LEU A 10 16.57 -20.91 -6.07
C LEU A 10 16.97 -21.56 -7.40
N ASP A 11 16.59 -22.82 -7.60
CA ASP A 11 16.74 -23.50 -8.88
C ASP A 11 15.74 -22.95 -9.93
N ASN A 12 15.99 -23.24 -11.21
CA ASN A 12 15.16 -22.75 -12.32
C ASN A 12 13.70 -23.25 -12.27
N ALA A 13 13.43 -24.44 -11.72
CA ALA A 13 12.07 -24.94 -11.59
C ALA A 13 11.31 -24.16 -10.50
N SER A 14 11.98 -23.86 -9.38
CA SER A 14 11.47 -23.00 -8.31
C SER A 14 11.21 -21.57 -8.80
N LEU A 15 12.11 -21.00 -9.61
CA LEU A 15 11.91 -19.68 -10.22
C LEU A 15 10.78 -19.65 -11.25
N THR A 16 10.61 -20.73 -12.03
CA THR A 16 9.46 -20.89 -12.93
C THR A 16 8.14 -20.94 -12.16
N ARG A 17 8.08 -21.68 -11.05
CA ARG A 17 6.90 -21.72 -10.17
C ARG A 17 6.59 -20.34 -9.59
N LEU A 18 7.60 -19.63 -9.08
CA LEU A 18 7.43 -18.25 -8.58
C LEU A 18 6.94 -17.28 -9.66
N ASN A 19 7.43 -17.41 -10.90
CA ASN A 19 6.96 -16.57 -12.02
C ASN A 19 5.46 -16.76 -12.25
N ARG A 20 5.00 -18.01 -12.26
CA ARG A 20 3.58 -18.33 -12.38
C ARG A 20 2.78 -17.83 -11.17
N TYR A 21 3.27 -18.08 -9.96
CA TYR A 21 2.65 -17.63 -8.72
C TYR A 21 2.40 -16.11 -8.71
N PHE A 22 3.40 -15.29 -9.04
CA PHE A 22 3.22 -13.84 -9.10
C PHE A 22 2.28 -13.41 -10.23
N GLY A 23 2.28 -14.13 -11.36
CA GLY A 23 1.31 -13.94 -12.44
C GLY A 23 -0.13 -14.16 -11.97
N GLU A 24 -0.41 -15.34 -11.40
CA GLU A 24 -1.74 -15.72 -10.87
C GLU A 24 -2.21 -14.79 -9.75
N LEU A 25 -1.28 -14.35 -8.89
CA LEU A 25 -1.58 -13.41 -7.81
C LEU A 25 -2.20 -12.11 -8.33
N CYS A 26 -1.68 -11.60 -9.45
CA CYS A 26 -2.11 -10.36 -10.09
C CYS A 26 -3.05 -10.60 -11.28
N HIS A 27 -3.69 -11.77 -11.35
CA HIS A 27 -4.68 -12.12 -12.36
C HIS A 27 -6.10 -12.07 -11.81
N ASP A 28 -7.02 -11.58 -12.61
CA ASP A 28 -8.47 -11.61 -12.41
C ASP A 28 -9.13 -12.18 -13.68
N ASP A 29 -9.75 -13.35 -13.57
CA ASP A 29 -10.49 -14.01 -14.66
C ASP A 29 -11.73 -13.20 -15.07
N SER A 30 -12.24 -12.37 -14.16
CA SER A 30 -13.40 -11.49 -14.37
C SER A 30 -13.01 -10.06 -14.76
N TYR A 31 -11.77 -9.86 -15.23
CA TYR A 31 -11.27 -8.54 -15.56
C TYR A 31 -12.14 -7.81 -16.59
N VAL A 32 -12.54 -6.60 -16.22
CA VAL A 32 -13.19 -5.64 -17.10
C VAL A 32 -12.27 -4.44 -17.23
N GLU A 33 -11.96 -4.07 -18.48
CA GLU A 33 -11.13 -2.91 -18.74
C GLU A 33 -11.83 -1.62 -18.24
N PRO A 34 -11.14 -0.78 -17.44
CA PRO A 34 -11.68 0.51 -17.03
C PRO A 34 -12.06 1.42 -18.21
N THR A 35 -13.30 1.89 -18.22
CA THR A 35 -13.75 2.91 -19.18
C THR A 35 -13.04 4.24 -18.91
N LEU A 36 -12.54 4.91 -19.95
CA LEU A 36 -11.96 6.25 -19.82
C LEU A 36 -13.02 7.31 -19.53
N SER A 37 -12.63 8.35 -18.81
CA SER A 37 -13.45 9.55 -18.64
C SER A 37 -13.47 10.37 -19.93
N ILE A 38 -14.63 10.93 -20.28
CA ILE A 38 -14.76 11.85 -21.41
C ILE A 38 -14.12 13.19 -21.00
N ILE A 39 -13.22 13.70 -21.83
CA ILE A 39 -12.52 14.97 -21.60
C ILE A 39 -13.19 16.02 -22.48
N GLY A 40 -13.67 17.12 -21.86
CA GLY A 40 -14.19 18.28 -22.58
C GLY A 40 -13.06 19.18 -23.09
N ASP A 41 -13.37 20.00 -24.11
CA ASP A 41 -12.41 20.91 -24.74
C ASP A 41 -11.86 21.98 -23.77
N GLU A 42 -12.56 22.22 -22.66
CA GLU A 42 -12.20 23.16 -21.61
C GLU A 42 -11.10 22.67 -20.65
N VAL A 43 -10.75 21.38 -20.68
CA VAL A 43 -9.80 20.80 -19.75
C VAL A 43 -8.37 21.04 -20.22
N ASP A 44 -7.60 21.81 -19.45
CA ASP A 44 -6.21 22.09 -19.76
C ASP A 44 -5.36 20.81 -19.81
N ILE A 45 -4.53 20.69 -20.84
CA ILE A 45 -3.62 19.56 -20.99
C ILE A 45 -2.42 19.74 -20.05
N PRO A 46 -2.14 18.78 -19.14
CA PRO A 46 -0.96 18.85 -18.29
C PRO A 46 0.31 18.70 -19.13
N SER A 47 1.31 19.52 -18.85
CA SER A 47 2.59 19.49 -19.54
C SER A 47 3.74 19.85 -18.61
N PHE A 48 4.95 19.49 -19.02
CA PHE A 48 6.21 19.80 -18.35
C PHE A 48 7.11 20.63 -19.23
N THR A 49 7.79 21.58 -18.59
CA THR A 49 8.89 22.34 -19.20
C THR A 49 10.16 21.50 -19.22
N GLU A 50 11.05 21.79 -20.17
CA GLU A 50 12.39 21.17 -20.22
C GLU A 50 13.15 21.34 -18.91
N GLN A 51 13.02 22.49 -18.24
CA GLN A 51 13.66 22.73 -16.94
C GLN A 51 13.18 21.77 -15.86
N GLN A 52 11.88 21.44 -15.81
CA GLN A 52 11.33 20.45 -14.88
C GLN A 52 11.85 19.05 -15.21
N VAL A 53 11.90 18.70 -16.50
CA VAL A 53 12.40 17.40 -16.97
C VAL A 53 13.89 17.24 -16.68
N TRP A 54 14.71 18.21 -17.02
CA TRP A 54 16.15 18.21 -16.72
C TRP A 54 16.40 18.04 -15.21
N ASN A 55 15.66 18.78 -14.37
CA ASN A 55 15.74 18.63 -12.92
C ASN A 55 15.35 17.22 -12.46
N ALA A 56 14.34 16.60 -13.08
CA ALA A 56 13.95 15.23 -12.77
C ALA A 56 15.06 14.23 -13.14
N LEU A 57 15.65 14.37 -14.34
CA LEU A 57 16.75 13.52 -14.82
C LEU A 57 18.01 13.66 -13.95
N LYS A 58 18.45 14.88 -13.64
CA LYS A 58 19.63 15.14 -12.78
C LYS A 58 19.46 14.66 -11.34
N ARG A 59 18.22 14.49 -10.85
CA ARG A 59 17.92 13.99 -9.50
C ARG A 59 17.74 12.47 -9.43
N ILE A 60 17.86 11.75 -10.56
CA ILE A 60 17.83 10.29 -10.57
C ILE A 60 18.99 9.76 -9.72
N LYS A 61 18.65 9.00 -8.67
CA LYS A 61 19.62 8.33 -7.81
C LYS A 61 19.94 6.93 -8.35
N LYS A 62 21.04 6.34 -7.87
CA LYS A 62 21.38 4.93 -8.13
C LYS A 62 20.19 4.02 -7.82
N THR A 63 19.74 3.29 -8.83
CA THR A 63 18.58 2.38 -8.77
C THR A 63 18.77 1.22 -9.73
N ALA A 64 17.94 0.18 -9.59
CA ALA A 64 17.99 -1.01 -10.44
C ALA A 64 17.52 -0.69 -11.86
N THR A 65 18.18 -1.31 -12.84
CA THR A 65 17.83 -1.23 -14.26
C THR A 65 16.56 -2.02 -14.55
N GLY A 66 15.68 -1.45 -15.39
CA GLY A 66 14.44 -2.09 -15.80
C GLY A 66 14.62 -3.07 -16.96
N PRO A 67 13.51 -3.54 -17.56
CA PRO A 67 13.54 -4.45 -18.71
C PRO A 67 14.08 -3.83 -20.01
N ASP A 68 14.28 -2.51 -20.04
CA ASP A 68 14.88 -1.78 -21.16
C ASP A 68 16.41 -1.83 -21.17
N TYR A 69 17.02 -2.34 -20.11
CA TYR A 69 18.47 -2.42 -19.93
C TYR A 69 19.20 -1.06 -19.95
N ILE A 70 18.47 0.05 -19.82
CA ILE A 70 19.05 1.40 -19.75
C ILE A 70 19.28 1.78 -18.28
N PRO A 71 20.55 1.85 -17.83
CA PRO A 71 20.86 2.12 -16.43
C PRO A 71 20.61 3.58 -16.08
N TYR A 72 20.47 3.84 -14.77
CA TYR A 72 20.10 5.16 -14.25
C TYR A 72 21.08 6.28 -14.63
N TRP A 73 22.38 5.96 -14.75
CA TRP A 73 23.43 6.93 -15.02
C TRP A 73 23.35 7.49 -16.44
N VAL A 74 22.83 6.73 -17.42
CA VAL A 74 22.62 7.27 -18.80
C VAL A 74 21.72 8.49 -18.76
N TRP A 75 20.63 8.40 -17.98
CA TRP A 75 19.67 9.49 -17.83
C TRP A 75 20.23 10.66 -17.01
N ASN A 76 21.03 10.38 -15.98
CA ASN A 76 21.59 11.43 -15.12
C ASN A 76 22.76 12.17 -15.76
N ASP A 77 23.70 11.42 -16.34
CA ASP A 77 24.98 11.93 -16.82
C ASP A 77 24.83 12.61 -18.18
N HIS A 78 23.86 12.19 -18.99
CA HIS A 78 23.57 12.77 -20.31
C HIS A 78 22.27 13.58 -20.35
N ALA A 79 21.80 14.08 -19.20
CA ALA A 79 20.56 14.84 -19.10
C ALA A 79 20.52 16.06 -20.05
N GLU A 80 21.66 16.71 -20.29
CA GLU A 80 21.77 17.88 -21.17
C GLU A 80 21.35 17.60 -22.62
N ILE A 81 21.60 16.39 -23.13
CA ILE A 81 21.25 15.97 -24.50
C ILE A 81 19.85 15.33 -24.52
N LEU A 82 19.47 14.63 -23.46
CA LEU A 82 18.23 13.84 -23.42
C LEU A 82 17.00 14.66 -23.02
N THR A 83 17.17 15.83 -22.39
CA THR A 83 16.05 16.59 -21.81
C THR A 83 14.99 16.94 -22.85
N GLU A 84 15.36 17.50 -24.00
CA GLU A 84 14.41 17.94 -25.03
C GLU A 84 13.57 16.75 -25.53
N VAL A 85 14.22 15.65 -25.90
CA VAL A 85 13.55 14.45 -26.41
C VAL A 85 12.62 13.86 -25.36
N ILE A 86 13.07 13.73 -24.11
CA ILE A 86 12.24 13.19 -23.02
C ILE A 86 11.06 14.10 -22.70
N THR A 87 11.24 15.41 -22.77
CA THR A 87 10.15 16.38 -22.58
C THR A 87 9.05 16.17 -23.61
N ASN A 88 9.42 16.03 -24.88
CA ASN A 88 8.45 15.76 -25.95
C ASN A 88 7.72 14.43 -25.74
N VAL A 89 8.44 13.36 -25.37
CA VAL A 89 7.83 12.04 -25.12
C VAL A 89 6.87 12.07 -23.92
N TRP A 90 7.25 12.72 -22.82
CA TRP A 90 6.41 12.83 -21.62
C TRP A 90 5.17 13.69 -21.87
N ASN A 91 5.33 14.82 -22.54
CA ASN A 91 4.19 15.68 -22.87
C ASN A 91 3.24 15.01 -23.86
N LEU A 92 3.75 14.26 -24.84
CA LEU A 92 2.91 13.46 -25.73
C LEU A 92 2.13 12.37 -24.97
N SER A 93 2.78 11.71 -24.00
CA SER A 93 2.13 10.74 -23.13
C SER A 93 0.98 11.36 -22.32
N LEU A 94 1.19 12.57 -21.77
CA LEU A 94 0.17 13.31 -21.03
C LEU A 94 -0.98 13.77 -21.94
N SER A 95 -0.67 14.39 -23.07
CA SER A 95 -1.68 14.93 -24.00
C SER A 95 -2.51 13.84 -24.67
N SER A 96 -1.95 12.65 -24.83
CA SER A 96 -2.66 11.47 -25.33
C SER A 96 -3.19 10.57 -24.22
N HIS A 97 -3.01 10.93 -22.95
CA HIS A 97 -3.37 10.14 -21.77
C HIS A 97 -2.98 8.65 -21.88
N THR A 98 -1.84 8.36 -22.53
CA THR A 98 -1.35 7.01 -22.79
C THR A 98 0.07 6.80 -22.34
N TRP A 99 0.38 5.58 -21.90
CA TRP A 99 1.72 5.12 -21.57
C TRP A 99 2.33 4.32 -22.72
N PRO A 100 3.63 4.51 -23.01
CA PRO A 100 4.36 3.58 -23.85
C PRO A 100 4.29 2.15 -23.31
N ASP A 101 3.98 1.17 -24.14
CA ASP A 101 3.86 -0.23 -23.72
C ASP A 101 5.16 -0.79 -23.12
N SER A 102 6.32 -0.32 -23.60
CA SER A 102 7.62 -0.70 -23.06
C SER A 102 7.80 -0.28 -21.60
N TRP A 103 7.14 0.79 -21.15
CA TRP A 103 7.21 1.33 -19.78
C TRP A 103 6.31 0.59 -18.80
N LYS A 104 5.34 -0.17 -19.31
CA LYS A 104 4.39 -0.98 -18.52
C LYS A 104 4.90 -2.39 -18.23
N ARG A 105 6.13 -2.71 -18.66
CA ARG A 105 6.82 -3.98 -18.36
C ARG A 105 7.68 -3.86 -17.10
N ALA A 106 7.64 -4.87 -16.26
CA ALA A 106 8.44 -4.94 -15.03
C ALA A 106 9.21 -6.26 -14.88
N ASN A 107 10.43 -6.18 -14.36
CA ASN A 107 11.13 -7.34 -13.84
C ASN A 107 10.85 -7.47 -12.35
N ILE A 108 10.57 -8.69 -11.89
CA ILE A 108 10.38 -9.03 -10.48
C ILE A 108 11.68 -9.64 -9.97
N ASN A 109 12.20 -9.05 -8.89
CA ASN A 109 13.21 -9.70 -8.08
C ASN A 109 12.52 -10.34 -6.84
N PRO A 110 12.49 -11.68 -6.72
CA PRO A 110 11.84 -12.34 -5.59
C PRO A 110 12.68 -12.16 -4.33
N LEU A 111 12.09 -11.55 -3.30
CA LEU A 111 12.74 -11.33 -2.00
C LEU A 111 12.07 -12.17 -0.92
N ALA A 112 12.86 -12.91 -0.14
CA ALA A 112 12.33 -13.68 0.99
C ALA A 112 11.77 -12.73 2.07
N LYS A 113 10.55 -13.00 2.54
CA LYS A 113 9.88 -12.32 3.66
C LYS A 113 10.33 -12.86 5.01
N VAL A 114 10.76 -14.11 5.05
CA VAL A 114 11.23 -14.86 6.23
C VAL A 114 12.61 -15.45 5.95
N ASP A 115 13.34 -15.77 7.01
CA ASP A 115 14.73 -16.28 6.89
C ASP A 115 14.81 -17.61 6.13
N LEU A 116 13.81 -18.47 6.29
CA LEU A 116 13.72 -19.79 5.66
C LEU A 116 12.38 -19.92 4.91
N PRO A 117 12.30 -19.40 3.67
CA PRO A 117 11.07 -19.49 2.88
C PRO A 117 10.81 -20.94 2.47
N LYS A 118 9.58 -21.40 2.68
CA LYS A 118 9.13 -22.77 2.36
C LYS A 118 8.06 -22.78 1.28
N GLU A 119 7.24 -21.73 1.24
CA GLU A 119 6.12 -21.60 0.31
C GLU A 119 6.35 -20.41 -0.63
N ASP A 120 5.69 -20.40 -1.79
CA ASP A 120 5.80 -19.29 -2.75
C ASP A 120 5.31 -17.96 -2.13
N GLY A 121 4.35 -18.03 -1.21
CA GLY A 121 3.85 -16.88 -0.44
C GLY A 121 4.87 -16.25 0.51
N ASP A 122 5.95 -16.94 0.84
CA ASP A 122 7.05 -16.41 1.63
C ASP A 122 7.96 -15.47 0.82
N PHE A 123 7.72 -15.32 -0.48
CA PHE A 123 8.43 -14.35 -1.32
C PHE A 123 7.60 -13.10 -1.58
N ARG A 124 8.29 -11.98 -1.72
CA ARG A 124 7.75 -10.69 -2.12
C ARG A 124 8.26 -10.35 -3.52
N GLY A 125 7.34 -10.08 -4.44
CA GLY A 125 7.68 -9.63 -5.79
C GLY A 125 7.75 -8.11 -5.83
N ILE A 126 8.95 -7.54 -5.95
CA ILE A 126 9.10 -6.09 -6.18
C ILE A 126 9.24 -5.86 -7.68
N ASN A 127 8.30 -5.10 -8.26
CA ASN A 127 8.33 -4.73 -9.67
C ASN A 127 9.36 -3.62 -9.94
N ILE A 128 10.25 -3.89 -10.89
CA ILE A 128 11.27 -2.96 -11.38
C ILE A 128 10.93 -2.62 -12.83
N THR A 129 10.36 -1.44 -13.05
CA THR A 129 10.05 -0.88 -14.38
C THR A 129 11.28 -0.18 -15.01
N PRO A 130 11.20 0.39 -16.22
CA PRO A 130 12.24 1.27 -16.74
C PRO A 130 12.55 2.46 -15.81
N VAL A 131 13.81 2.92 -15.78
CA VAL A 131 14.20 4.07 -14.94
C VAL A 131 13.45 5.33 -15.36
N ILE A 132 13.33 5.54 -16.67
CA ILE A 132 12.64 6.71 -17.23
C ILE A 132 11.14 6.70 -16.90
N ALA A 133 10.51 5.52 -16.91
CA ALA A 133 9.12 5.32 -16.53
C ALA A 133 8.86 5.72 -15.08
N ARG A 134 9.70 5.25 -14.14
CA ARG A 134 9.59 5.65 -12.71
C ARG A 134 9.84 7.13 -12.48
N THR A 135 10.73 7.72 -13.27
CA THR A 135 11.06 9.15 -13.16
C THR A 135 9.89 9.99 -13.62
N PHE A 136 9.26 9.62 -14.73
CA PHE A 136 8.05 10.24 -15.24
C PHE A 136 6.89 10.12 -14.25
N GLU A 137 6.65 8.89 -13.76
CA GLU A 137 5.65 8.59 -12.73
C GLU A 137 5.79 9.49 -11.51
N LYS A 138 7.03 9.62 -11.01
CA LYS A 138 7.35 10.48 -9.88
C LYS A 138 7.14 11.95 -10.18
N LEU A 139 7.47 12.42 -11.38
CA LEU A 139 7.26 13.80 -11.77
C LEU A 139 5.77 14.12 -11.79
N VAL A 140 4.97 13.32 -12.51
CA VAL A 140 3.51 13.44 -12.59
C VAL A 140 2.88 13.44 -11.20
N TYR A 141 3.23 12.48 -10.36
CA TYR A 141 2.70 12.40 -9.01
C TYR A 141 2.98 13.69 -8.22
N ASN A 142 4.23 14.15 -8.19
CA ASN A 142 4.61 15.31 -7.37
C ASN A 142 4.02 16.62 -7.88
N SER A 143 3.81 16.77 -9.18
CA SER A 143 3.32 18.02 -9.76
C SER A 143 1.81 18.09 -9.93
N GLN A 144 1.14 16.97 -10.24
CA GLN A 144 -0.27 16.95 -10.65
C GLN A 144 -1.20 16.27 -9.64
N VAL A 145 -0.68 15.42 -8.75
CA VAL A 145 -1.51 14.46 -7.99
C VAL A 145 -1.39 14.68 -6.49
N LYS A 146 -0.17 14.92 -6.00
CA LYS A 146 0.15 14.86 -4.58
C LYS A 146 -0.71 15.78 -3.72
N SER A 147 -0.83 17.06 -4.06
CA SER A 147 -1.59 18.03 -3.26
C SER A 147 -3.05 17.62 -3.12
N THR A 148 -3.71 17.32 -4.24
CA THR A 148 -5.11 16.89 -4.27
C THR A 148 -5.33 15.63 -3.46
N VAL A 149 -4.46 14.62 -3.62
CA VAL A 149 -4.59 13.37 -2.85
C VAL A 149 -4.36 13.62 -1.36
N GLU A 150 -3.38 14.45 -0.97
CA GLU A 150 -3.14 14.76 0.44
C GLU A 150 -4.32 15.48 1.11
N GLU A 151 -5.06 16.30 0.36
CA GLU A 151 -6.26 17.02 0.81
C GLU A 151 -7.47 16.10 1.00
N ILE A 152 -7.69 15.14 0.10
CA ILE A 152 -8.87 14.25 0.17
C ILE A 152 -8.68 13.05 1.10
N LEU A 153 -7.44 12.70 1.47
CA LEU A 153 -7.17 11.53 2.29
C LEU A 153 -7.65 11.73 3.73
N SER A 154 -8.45 10.77 4.20
CA SER A 154 -8.99 10.73 5.56
C SER A 154 -7.92 11.02 6.62
N PRO A 155 -8.22 11.80 7.68
CA PRO A 155 -7.25 12.21 8.70
C PRO A 155 -6.67 11.01 9.48
N THR A 156 -7.34 9.86 9.47
CA THR A 156 -6.90 8.63 10.11
C THR A 156 -6.10 7.70 9.20
N GLN A 157 -5.83 8.11 7.94
CA GLN A 157 -4.82 7.49 7.07
C GLN A 157 -3.47 8.18 7.27
N PHE A 158 -2.48 7.43 7.76
CA PHE A 158 -1.16 7.96 8.10
C PHE A 158 -0.08 7.63 7.08
N ALA A 159 -0.24 6.54 6.32
CA ALA A 159 0.82 6.09 5.42
C ALA A 159 0.92 6.96 4.16
N TYR A 160 2.16 7.10 3.66
CA TYR A 160 2.48 7.84 2.43
C TYR A 160 1.95 9.28 2.39
N ARG A 161 1.86 9.95 3.54
CA ARG A 161 1.50 11.37 3.63
C ARG A 161 2.67 12.19 4.15
N GLN A 162 2.82 13.40 3.62
CA GLN A 162 3.81 14.32 4.16
C GLN A 162 3.51 14.65 5.64
N GLY A 163 4.54 14.60 6.48
CA GLY A 163 4.44 14.93 7.90
C GLY A 163 3.73 13.87 8.77
N ARG A 164 3.33 12.73 8.21
CA ARG A 164 2.79 11.59 8.96
C ARG A 164 3.83 10.47 9.02
N SER A 165 3.89 9.78 10.16
CA SER A 165 4.84 8.70 10.42
C SER A 165 4.16 7.56 11.18
N CYS A 166 4.81 6.39 11.24
CA CYS A 166 4.39 5.30 12.13
C CYS A 166 4.20 5.81 13.57
N THR A 167 5.09 6.68 14.05
CA THR A 167 5.00 7.27 15.39
C THR A 167 3.72 8.08 15.58
N ASN A 168 3.30 8.87 14.58
CA ASN A 168 2.05 9.62 14.67
C ASN A 168 0.84 8.68 14.76
N ALA A 169 0.81 7.63 13.93
CA ALA A 169 -0.27 6.63 13.97
C ALA A 169 -0.34 5.96 15.36
N LEU A 170 0.80 5.52 15.89
CA LEU A 170 0.90 4.88 17.20
C LEU A 170 0.45 5.81 18.34
N LEU A 171 0.90 7.07 18.32
CA LEU A 171 0.48 8.06 19.32
C LEU A 171 -1.01 8.36 19.23
N THR A 172 -1.58 8.45 18.02
CA THR A 172 -3.02 8.67 17.85
C THR A 172 -3.83 7.48 18.35
N ILE A 173 -3.44 6.25 18.01
CA ILE A 173 -4.08 5.02 18.50
C ILE A 173 -4.04 4.98 20.03
N GLN A 174 -2.85 5.19 20.62
CA GLN A 174 -2.68 5.17 22.07
C GLN A 174 -3.52 6.27 22.74
N ASN A 175 -3.47 7.50 22.22
CA ASN A 175 -4.24 8.62 22.76
C ASN A 175 -5.75 8.34 22.68
N LYS A 176 -6.24 7.76 21.57
CA LYS A 176 -7.65 7.40 21.42
C LYS A 176 -8.07 6.36 22.46
N VAL A 177 -7.29 5.28 22.63
CA VAL A 177 -7.52 4.27 23.68
C VAL A 177 -7.59 4.90 25.07
N LEU A 178 -6.59 5.71 25.43
CA LEU A 178 -6.54 6.37 26.73
C LEU A 178 -7.72 7.33 26.93
N SER A 179 -8.08 8.10 25.90
CA SER A 179 -9.20 9.05 25.97
C SER A 179 -10.54 8.36 26.22
N PHE A 180 -10.74 7.14 25.70
CA PHE A 180 -11.92 6.35 26.03
C PHE A 180 -11.86 5.84 27.47
N LEU A 181 -10.71 5.31 27.91
CA LEU A 181 -10.52 4.87 29.29
C LEU A 181 -10.69 6.02 30.29
N ASP A 182 -10.40 7.27 29.94
CA ASP A 182 -10.62 8.39 30.86
C ASP A 182 -12.12 8.71 31.07
N ARG A 183 -13.02 8.28 30.17
CA ARG A 183 -14.47 8.48 30.32
C ARG A 183 -15.02 7.60 31.44
N ALA A 184 -15.79 8.18 32.36
CA ALA A 184 -16.29 7.48 33.55
C ALA A 184 -17.10 6.21 33.24
N ASN A 185 -17.91 6.25 32.18
CA ASN A 185 -18.76 5.15 31.73
C ASN A 185 -18.03 4.09 30.89
N CYS A 186 -16.76 4.28 30.53
CA CYS A 186 -16.00 3.24 29.82
C CYS A 186 -15.51 2.17 30.82
N LYS A 187 -15.72 0.88 30.54
CA LYS A 187 -15.23 -0.26 31.34
C LYS A 187 -13.96 -0.89 30.75
N ALA A 188 -13.88 -0.98 29.43
CA ALA A 188 -12.73 -1.47 28.69
C ALA A 188 -12.66 -0.82 27.30
N VAL A 189 -11.54 -0.99 26.60
CA VAL A 189 -11.37 -0.63 25.19
C VAL A 189 -10.82 -1.85 24.47
N ARG A 190 -11.46 -2.23 23.37
CA ARG A 190 -11.03 -3.31 22.48
C ARG A 190 -10.32 -2.68 21.28
N LEU A 191 -9.13 -3.19 20.98
CA LEU A 191 -8.29 -2.77 19.86
C LEU A 191 -8.13 -3.97 18.91
N PHE A 192 -8.74 -3.88 17.74
CA PHE A 192 -8.66 -4.90 16.70
C PHE A 192 -7.61 -4.49 15.67
N SER A 193 -6.61 -5.33 15.47
CA SER A 193 -5.69 -5.22 14.34
C SER A 193 -6.20 -6.10 13.21
N MET A 194 -6.50 -5.48 12.07
CA MET A 194 -6.97 -6.11 10.84
C MET A 194 -5.86 -6.04 9.79
N ASP A 195 -5.57 -7.16 9.13
CA ASP A 195 -4.53 -7.28 8.09
C ASP A 195 -5.16 -7.88 6.84
N PHE A 196 -5.02 -7.19 5.70
CA PHE A 196 -5.49 -7.71 4.42
C PHE A 196 -4.47 -8.70 3.82
N SER A 197 -4.97 -9.85 3.37
CA SER A 197 -4.19 -10.81 2.61
C SER A 197 -3.80 -10.22 1.25
N LYS A 198 -2.49 -10.07 1.01
CA LYS A 198 -1.93 -9.65 -0.29
C LYS A 198 -2.55 -8.34 -0.81
N ALA A 199 -2.77 -7.38 0.10
CA ALA A 199 -3.61 -6.20 -0.11
C ALA A 199 -3.35 -5.45 -1.44
N PHE A 200 -2.09 -5.14 -1.74
CA PHE A 200 -1.71 -4.42 -2.96
C PHE A 200 -2.04 -5.20 -4.24
N ASP A 201 -1.98 -6.52 -4.19
CA ASP A 201 -2.18 -7.41 -5.33
C ASP A 201 -3.67 -7.76 -5.54
N SER A 202 -4.50 -7.58 -4.51
CA SER A 202 -5.94 -7.88 -4.52
C SER A 202 -6.81 -6.77 -5.15
N VAL A 203 -6.28 -5.56 -5.31
CA VAL A 203 -7.06 -4.40 -5.79
C VAL A 203 -7.59 -4.63 -7.22
N LYS A 204 -8.91 -4.68 -7.39
CA LYS A 204 -9.53 -4.73 -8.71
C LYS A 204 -9.39 -3.41 -9.45
N HIS A 205 -8.98 -3.46 -10.72
CA HIS A 205 -8.77 -2.26 -11.55
C HIS A 205 -10.07 -1.52 -11.85
N SER A 206 -11.19 -2.24 -12.02
CA SER A 206 -12.51 -1.63 -12.22
C SER A 206 -12.93 -0.76 -11.03
N LEU A 207 -12.88 -1.30 -9.81
CA LEU A 207 -13.21 -0.56 -8.59
C LEU A 207 -12.25 0.60 -8.34
N LEU A 208 -10.94 0.37 -8.52
CA LEU A 208 -9.96 1.45 -8.43
C LEU A 208 -10.25 2.56 -9.43
N SER A 209 -10.71 2.22 -10.64
CA SER A 209 -11.05 3.22 -11.66
C SER A 209 -12.25 4.06 -11.27
N GLU A 210 -13.27 3.47 -10.66
CA GLU A 210 -14.45 4.18 -10.17
C GLU A 210 -14.06 5.14 -9.06
N LYS A 211 -13.28 4.68 -8.07
CA LYS A 211 -12.76 5.51 -6.97
C LYS A 211 -11.80 6.60 -7.48
N LEU A 212 -11.00 6.33 -8.50
CA LEU A 212 -10.09 7.33 -9.06
C LEU A 212 -10.85 8.47 -9.75
N LYS A 213 -11.99 8.17 -10.38
CA LYS A 213 -12.85 9.16 -11.05
C LYS A 213 -13.57 10.10 -10.08
N THR A 214 -13.70 9.74 -8.80
CA THR A 214 -14.28 10.64 -7.78
C THR A 214 -13.26 11.62 -7.21
N VAL A 215 -11.97 11.41 -7.47
CA VAL A 215 -10.91 12.33 -7.04
C VAL A 215 -10.92 13.57 -7.95
N PRO A 216 -10.85 14.80 -7.41
CA PRO A 216 -10.85 16.03 -8.20
C PRO A 216 -9.47 16.28 -8.87
N LEU A 217 -9.05 15.34 -9.71
CA LEU A 217 -7.85 15.43 -10.55
C LEU A 217 -8.22 15.81 -11.97
N ASN A 218 -7.24 16.36 -12.69
CA ASN A 218 -7.37 16.59 -14.13
C ASN A 218 -7.70 15.27 -14.86
N LEU A 219 -8.69 15.30 -15.76
CA LEU A 219 -9.18 14.11 -16.46
C LEU A 219 -8.12 13.44 -17.34
N TYR A 220 -7.16 14.20 -17.89
CA TYR A 220 -6.00 13.62 -18.58
C TYR A 220 -5.17 12.74 -17.64
N ILE A 221 -4.97 13.17 -16.39
CA ILE A 221 -4.21 12.42 -15.39
C ILE A 221 -4.96 11.19 -14.91
N ILE A 222 -6.29 11.28 -14.74
CA ILE A 222 -7.14 10.12 -14.43
C ILE A 222 -7.01 9.08 -15.54
N ASN A 223 -7.27 9.47 -16.80
CA ASN A 223 -7.16 8.56 -17.95
C ASN A 223 -5.74 8.00 -18.12
N TRP A 224 -4.71 8.80 -17.85
CA TRP A 224 -3.32 8.37 -17.88
C TRP A 224 -3.01 7.31 -16.82
N TYR A 225 -3.59 7.39 -15.62
CA TYR A 225 -3.51 6.32 -14.61
C TYR A 225 -4.32 5.08 -14.98
N LEU A 226 -5.48 5.23 -15.62
CA LEU A 226 -6.22 4.08 -16.15
C LEU A 226 -5.41 3.35 -17.22
N ASN A 227 -4.73 4.10 -18.10
CA ASN A 227 -3.83 3.52 -19.09
C ASN A 227 -2.57 2.87 -18.46
N PHE A 228 -2.05 3.45 -17.38
CA PHE A 228 -0.93 2.89 -16.61
C PHE A 228 -1.24 1.48 -16.08
N LEU A 229 -2.47 1.23 -15.66
CA LEU A 229 -2.95 -0.04 -15.12
C LEU A 229 -3.21 -1.09 -16.22
N LYS A 230 -3.50 -0.65 -17.44
CA LYS A 230 -3.86 -1.50 -18.59
C LYS A 230 -2.64 -2.16 -19.26
N ASN A 231 -2.79 -3.42 -19.69
CA ASN A 231 -1.80 -4.17 -20.49
C ASN A 231 -0.40 -4.22 -19.87
N ARG A 232 -0.35 -4.31 -18.53
CA ARG A 232 0.90 -4.44 -17.80
C ARG A 232 1.42 -5.86 -17.91
N LYS A 233 2.74 -6.00 -17.88
CA LYS A 233 3.39 -7.31 -17.86
C LYS A 233 4.49 -7.37 -16.83
N GLN A 234 4.66 -8.53 -16.21
CA GLN A 234 5.72 -8.79 -15.25
C GLN A 234 6.39 -10.13 -15.53
N ARG A 235 7.65 -10.27 -15.12
CA ARG A 235 8.38 -11.55 -15.17
C ARG A 235 9.43 -11.61 -14.07
N VAL A 236 9.72 -12.78 -13.54
CA VAL A 236 10.81 -13.01 -12.57
C VAL A 236 12.16 -13.02 -13.30
N ILE A 237 13.13 -12.28 -12.75
CA ILE A 237 14.53 -12.37 -13.13
C ILE A 237 15.36 -12.65 -11.87
N CYS A 238 16.21 -13.67 -11.92
CA CYS A 238 17.14 -14.02 -10.84
C CYS A 238 18.38 -14.69 -11.43
N ASN A 239 19.56 -14.09 -11.23
CA ASN A 239 20.81 -14.54 -11.85
C ASN A 239 20.64 -14.70 -13.37
N ASP A 240 20.91 -15.90 -13.92
CA ASP A 240 20.78 -16.21 -15.35
C ASP A 240 19.36 -16.66 -15.75
N PHE A 241 18.44 -16.77 -14.79
CA PHE A 241 17.05 -17.13 -15.07
C PHE A 241 16.26 -15.91 -15.55
N CYS A 242 15.54 -16.09 -16.66
CA CYS A 242 14.57 -15.14 -17.18
C CYS A 242 13.22 -15.84 -17.37
N GLY A 243 12.23 -15.44 -16.58
CA GLY A 243 10.87 -15.94 -16.69
C GLY A 243 10.14 -15.43 -17.94
N GLU A 244 9.03 -16.10 -18.25
CA GLU A 244 8.08 -15.67 -19.28
C GLU A 244 7.29 -14.44 -18.82
N TRP A 245 6.82 -13.65 -19.77
CA TRP A 245 5.96 -12.50 -19.49
C TRP A 245 4.58 -12.96 -19.06
N MET A 246 4.17 -12.54 -17.87
CA MET A 246 2.82 -12.74 -17.34
C MET A 246 2.06 -11.40 -17.42
N ASP A 247 0.81 -11.45 -17.86
CA ASP A 247 -0.06 -10.28 -17.88
C ASP A 247 -0.53 -9.92 -16.46
N VAL A 248 -0.69 -8.63 -16.20
CA VAL A 248 -1.12 -8.07 -14.92
C VAL A 248 -2.38 -7.24 -15.14
N ASN A 249 -3.49 -7.70 -14.59
CA ASN A 249 -4.81 -7.07 -14.72
C ASN A 249 -5.51 -6.86 -13.34
N LYS A 250 -4.77 -7.11 -12.25
CA LYS A 250 -5.19 -6.87 -10.87
C LYS A 250 -4.02 -6.31 -10.05
N GLY A 251 -4.32 -5.52 -9.03
CA GLY A 251 -3.37 -4.92 -8.11
C GLY A 251 -2.78 -3.58 -8.54
N THR A 252 -2.17 -2.86 -7.60
CA THR A 252 -1.62 -1.49 -7.79
C THR A 252 -0.13 -1.46 -8.15
N THR A 253 0.46 -2.61 -8.50
CA THR A 253 1.89 -2.77 -8.82
C THR A 253 2.82 -2.39 -7.67
N GLN A 254 3.15 -3.37 -6.83
CA GLN A 254 4.13 -3.20 -5.77
C GLN A 254 5.53 -2.83 -6.31
N GLY A 255 6.10 -1.71 -5.85
CA GLY A 255 7.41 -1.20 -6.30
C GLY A 255 7.33 -0.04 -7.31
N SER A 256 6.13 0.28 -7.80
CA SER A 256 5.87 1.52 -8.54
C SER A 256 5.84 2.75 -7.61
N VAL A 257 6.00 3.95 -8.17
CA VAL A 257 5.90 5.19 -7.39
C VAL A 257 4.45 5.48 -7.01
N SER A 258 3.50 5.18 -7.88
CA SER A 258 2.07 5.50 -7.73
C SER A 258 1.30 4.43 -7.00
N GLY A 259 1.76 3.17 -7.01
CA GLY A 259 1.05 2.05 -6.37
C GLY A 259 0.62 2.32 -4.93
N PRO A 260 1.52 2.80 -4.04
CA PRO A 260 1.17 3.29 -2.70
C PRO A 260 0.00 4.28 -2.64
N TYR A 261 -0.03 5.26 -3.55
CA TYR A 261 -1.03 6.33 -3.53
C TYR A 261 -2.34 5.89 -4.17
N LEU A 262 -2.30 5.08 -5.22
CA LEU A 262 -3.48 4.42 -5.79
C LEU A 262 -4.13 3.50 -4.75
N PHE A 263 -3.33 2.81 -3.95
CA PHE A 263 -3.84 2.01 -2.84
C PHE A 263 -4.48 2.88 -1.74
N ASN A 264 -3.88 4.02 -1.41
CA ASN A 264 -4.49 4.97 -0.46
C ASN A 264 -5.82 5.55 -0.99
N ILE A 265 -5.92 5.87 -2.28
CA ILE A 265 -7.17 6.31 -2.93
C ILE A 265 -8.22 5.18 -2.84
N PHE A 266 -7.81 3.93 -3.12
CA PHE A 266 -8.69 2.78 -3.02
C PHE A 266 -9.27 2.58 -1.62
N LEU A 267 -8.44 2.76 -0.59
CA LEU A 267 -8.85 2.65 0.81
C LEU A 267 -9.51 3.92 1.37
N ASN A 268 -9.70 4.98 0.59
CA ASN A 268 -10.05 6.28 1.18
C ASN A 268 -11.45 6.28 1.79
N ASP A 269 -12.40 5.62 1.14
CA ASP A 269 -13.79 5.47 1.59
C ASP A 269 -14.00 4.31 2.59
N LEU A 270 -12.93 3.60 2.98
CA LEU A 270 -12.97 2.69 4.11
C LEU A 270 -12.97 3.51 5.40
N GLU A 271 -14.15 3.80 5.90
CA GLU A 271 -14.37 4.49 7.16
C GLU A 271 -15.18 3.61 8.11
N VAL A 272 -14.87 3.72 9.39
CA VAL A 272 -15.58 3.02 10.46
C VAL A 272 -15.67 4.01 11.61
N ASP A 273 -16.89 4.28 12.04
CA ASP A 273 -17.19 5.22 13.10
C ASP A 273 -18.00 4.56 14.22
N ILE A 274 -17.89 5.16 15.40
CA ILE A 274 -18.70 4.86 16.57
C ILE A 274 -19.18 6.19 17.12
N ASP A 275 -20.50 6.38 17.18
CA ASP A 275 -21.14 7.59 17.69
C ASP A 275 -20.63 8.88 17.02
N GLY A 276 -20.32 8.82 15.71
CA GLY A 276 -19.79 9.96 14.95
C GLY A 276 -18.31 10.26 15.23
N GLU A 277 -17.61 9.42 16.00
CA GLU A 277 -16.17 9.49 16.19
C GLU A 277 -15.46 8.40 15.36
N ASN A 278 -14.37 8.77 14.68
CA ASN A 278 -13.54 7.80 13.95
C ASN A 278 -13.02 6.68 14.87
N ALA A 279 -13.29 5.44 14.48
CA ALA A 279 -12.85 4.23 15.15
C ALA A 279 -11.71 3.51 14.41
N LEU A 280 -11.55 3.76 13.10
CA LEU A 280 -10.52 3.12 12.26
C LEU A 280 -9.31 4.03 12.01
N PHE A 281 -8.13 3.46 12.23
CA PHE A 281 -6.81 4.07 11.99
C PHE A 281 -5.98 3.20 11.06
N LYS A 282 -5.53 3.78 9.94
CA LYS A 282 -4.90 3.05 8.82
C LYS A 282 -3.44 3.47 8.65
N TYR A 283 -2.57 2.49 8.44
CA TYR A 283 -1.23 2.69 7.93
C TYR A 283 -1.00 1.66 6.83
N THR A 284 -1.18 2.09 5.57
CA THR A 284 -1.23 1.17 4.41
C THR A 284 -2.36 0.16 4.57
N ASP A 285 -2.01 -1.13 4.51
CA ASP A 285 -2.84 -2.29 4.74
C ASP A 285 -3.06 -2.62 6.23
N ASP A 286 -2.21 -2.11 7.14
CA ASP A 286 -2.41 -2.28 8.58
C ASP A 286 -3.56 -1.38 9.06
N SER A 287 -4.66 -2.01 9.49
CA SER A 287 -5.87 -1.32 9.93
C SER A 287 -6.15 -1.61 11.40
N ASN A 288 -6.41 -0.57 12.20
CA ASN A 288 -6.64 -0.69 13.62
C ASN A 288 -8.00 -0.10 14.00
N ILE A 289 -8.91 -0.91 14.52
CA ILE A 289 -10.25 -0.50 14.94
C ILE A 289 -10.28 -0.41 16.47
N ILE A 290 -10.74 0.71 17.01
CA ILE A 290 -10.82 0.98 18.44
C ILE A 290 -12.28 1.07 18.85
N VAL A 291 -12.72 0.17 19.73
CA VAL A 291 -14.10 0.09 20.22
C VAL A 291 -14.14 0.22 21.75
N PRO A 292 -14.79 1.24 22.32
CA PRO A 292 -15.02 1.30 23.75
C PRO A 292 -16.13 0.33 24.20
N VAL A 293 -15.96 -0.27 25.37
CA VAL A 293 -16.98 -1.05 26.06
C VAL A 293 -17.58 -0.17 27.15
N TRP A 294 -18.81 0.25 26.94
CA TRP A 294 -19.53 1.13 27.86
C TRP A 294 -20.12 0.39 29.06
N SER A 295 -20.43 1.13 30.12
CA SER A 295 -21.02 0.58 31.34
C SER A 295 -22.48 0.21 31.16
N GLU A 296 -23.15 0.93 30.26
CA GLU A 296 -24.55 0.80 29.88
C GLU A 296 -24.63 0.67 28.36
N GLY A 297 -25.66 -0.02 27.87
CA GLY A 297 -25.84 -0.30 26.45
C GLY A 297 -25.15 -1.60 25.98
N PRO A 298 -25.44 -2.02 24.74
CA PRO A 298 -24.83 -3.20 24.14
C PRO A 298 -23.35 -2.95 23.77
N ASP A 299 -22.56 -4.03 23.68
CA ASP A 299 -21.24 -3.98 23.07
C ASP A 299 -21.39 -3.82 21.55
N THR A 300 -20.88 -2.71 21.00
CA THR A 300 -20.95 -2.36 19.58
C THR A 300 -19.81 -2.95 18.75
N SER A 301 -18.95 -3.79 19.34
CA SER A 301 -17.77 -4.34 18.67
C SER A 301 -18.10 -5.19 17.46
N THR A 302 -19.15 -6.01 17.54
CA THR A 302 -19.59 -6.82 16.39
C THR A 302 -20.05 -5.93 15.25
N ASP A 303 -20.88 -4.93 15.53
CA ASP A 303 -21.38 -4.02 14.49
C ASP A 303 -20.24 -3.20 13.88
N THR A 304 -19.32 -2.70 14.70
CA THR A 304 -18.18 -1.87 14.26
C THR A 304 -17.21 -2.66 13.39
N VAL A 305 -16.83 -3.87 13.81
CA VAL A 305 -15.98 -4.74 12.97
C VAL A 305 -16.76 -5.22 11.74
N GLY A 306 -18.07 -5.39 11.86
CA GLY A 306 -18.97 -5.72 10.76
C GLY A 306 -18.96 -4.66 9.63
N GLN A 307 -18.91 -3.37 9.97
CA GLN A 307 -18.75 -2.30 8.97
C GLN A 307 -17.47 -2.46 8.14
N PHE A 308 -16.34 -2.74 8.83
CA PHE A 308 -15.05 -2.99 8.16
C PHE A 308 -15.12 -4.21 7.24
N LEU A 309 -15.69 -5.32 7.73
CA LEU A 309 -15.81 -6.56 6.96
C LEU A 309 -16.75 -6.39 5.77
N SER A 310 -17.89 -5.70 5.92
CA SER A 310 -18.80 -5.39 4.82
C SER A 310 -18.11 -4.61 3.72
N TRP A 311 -17.40 -3.52 4.09
CA TRP A 311 -16.63 -2.76 3.10
C TRP A 311 -15.58 -3.63 2.43
N SER A 312 -14.92 -4.51 3.19
CA SER A 312 -13.89 -5.41 2.68
C SER A 312 -14.47 -6.37 1.64
N ASP A 313 -15.63 -6.97 1.91
CA ASP A 313 -16.33 -7.87 1.00
C ASP A 313 -16.79 -7.14 -0.27
N ASP A 314 -17.40 -5.95 -0.13
CA ASP A 314 -17.84 -5.11 -1.25
C ASP A 314 -16.69 -4.69 -2.17
N ASN A 315 -15.48 -4.56 -1.61
CA ASN A 315 -14.27 -4.16 -2.33
C ASN A 315 -13.35 -5.35 -2.69
N PHE A 316 -13.81 -6.60 -2.51
CA PHE A 316 -13.07 -7.84 -2.78
C PHE A 316 -11.71 -7.94 -2.04
N MET A 317 -11.65 -7.37 -0.84
CA MET A 317 -10.48 -7.41 0.03
C MET A 317 -10.68 -8.47 1.11
N THR A 318 -9.78 -9.45 1.17
CA THR A 318 -9.89 -10.55 2.15
C THR A 318 -8.95 -10.32 3.33
N CYS A 319 -9.47 -10.37 4.55
CA CYS A 319 -8.65 -10.35 5.77
C CYS A 319 -7.80 -11.62 5.90
N ASN A 320 -6.66 -11.53 6.56
CA ASN A 320 -5.85 -12.68 6.95
C ASN A 320 -6.23 -13.11 8.38
N PRO A 321 -6.97 -14.22 8.57
CA PRO A 321 -7.44 -14.61 9.90
C PRO A 321 -6.30 -14.91 10.88
N GLY A 322 -5.17 -15.42 10.38
CA GLY A 322 -4.01 -15.75 11.22
C GLY A 322 -3.23 -14.52 11.73
N LYS A 323 -3.45 -13.35 11.12
CA LYS A 323 -2.81 -12.10 11.50
C LYS A 323 -3.75 -11.10 12.16
N CYS A 324 -5.06 -11.23 11.95
CA CYS A 324 -6.03 -10.42 12.67
C CYS A 324 -6.00 -10.79 14.15
N LYS A 325 -6.01 -9.80 15.04
CA LYS A 325 -5.94 -10.02 16.49
C LYS A 325 -6.69 -8.94 17.25
N GLU A 326 -7.18 -9.31 18.43
CA GLU A 326 -7.82 -8.40 19.37
C GLU A 326 -6.96 -8.23 20.63
N LEU A 327 -6.77 -7.00 21.06
CA LEU A 327 -6.23 -6.64 22.38
C LEU A 327 -7.32 -5.91 23.19
N THR A 328 -7.68 -6.44 24.34
CA THR A 328 -8.61 -5.77 25.28
C THR A 328 -7.83 -5.10 26.40
N ILE A 329 -8.01 -3.79 26.57
CA ILE A 329 -7.44 -3.00 27.66
C ILE A 329 -8.55 -2.67 28.66
N ARG A 330 -8.42 -3.13 29.90
CA ARG A 330 -9.50 -3.07 30.90
C ARG A 330 -9.20 -2.03 31.97
N LYS A 331 -10.24 -1.35 32.46
CA LYS A 331 -10.12 -0.57 33.69
C LYS A 331 -9.93 -1.48 34.89
N LYS A 332 -9.25 -0.94 35.90
CA LYS A 332 -9.09 -1.61 37.19
C LYS A 332 -10.46 -1.98 37.76
N GLY A 333 -10.64 -3.27 38.07
CA GLY A 333 -11.87 -3.80 38.65
C GLY A 333 -12.86 -4.40 37.65
N TYR A 334 -12.67 -4.19 36.34
CA TYR A 334 -13.49 -4.81 35.31
C TYR A 334 -12.87 -6.12 34.81
N ASN A 335 -13.53 -7.24 35.10
CA ASN A 335 -13.03 -8.59 34.78
C ASN A 335 -13.99 -9.42 33.93
N ASP A 336 -15.09 -8.82 33.44
CA ASP A 336 -16.09 -9.56 32.68
C ASP A 336 -15.48 -10.13 31.40
N GLN A 337 -15.84 -11.37 31.09
CA GLN A 337 -15.43 -12.00 29.85
C GLN A 337 -16.14 -11.29 28.69
N LEU A 338 -15.37 -10.92 27.67
CA LEU A 338 -15.90 -10.34 26.44
C LEU A 338 -15.87 -11.41 25.36
N ASP A 339 -17.00 -11.60 24.71
CA ASP A 339 -17.14 -12.58 23.64
C ASP A 339 -16.26 -12.22 22.45
N ASN A 340 -15.83 -13.28 21.75
CA ASN A 340 -15.02 -13.14 20.57
C ASN A 340 -15.84 -12.53 19.42
N VAL A 341 -15.25 -11.55 18.72
CA VAL A 341 -15.86 -10.88 17.57
C VAL A 341 -15.31 -11.51 16.29
N TYR A 342 -16.19 -12.11 15.47
CA TYR A 342 -15.85 -12.77 14.19
C TYR A 342 -14.68 -13.78 14.25
N ASN A 343 -14.53 -14.51 15.35
CA ASN A 343 -13.42 -15.45 15.58
C ASN A 343 -12.02 -14.81 15.55
N ILE A 344 -11.91 -13.49 15.74
CA ILE A 344 -10.63 -12.77 15.81
C ILE A 344 -9.94 -13.15 17.14
N PRO A 345 -8.76 -13.79 17.12
CA PRO A 345 -8.11 -14.25 18.35
C PRO A 345 -7.76 -13.11 19.32
N GLN A 346 -8.16 -13.28 20.58
CA GLN A 346 -7.76 -12.37 21.66
C GLN A 346 -6.33 -12.65 22.11
N CYS A 347 -5.58 -11.58 22.41
CA CYS A 347 -4.19 -11.65 22.86
C CYS A 347 -3.92 -10.65 23.99
N LYS A 348 -2.82 -10.87 24.72
CA LYS A 348 -2.32 -9.93 25.74
C LYS A 348 -1.26 -8.98 25.22
N GLU A 349 -0.70 -9.30 24.04
CA GLU A 349 0.37 -8.55 23.40
C GLU A 349 0.08 -8.44 21.90
N LEU A 350 0.02 -7.20 21.41
CA LEU A 350 -0.35 -6.90 20.03
C LEU A 350 0.74 -6.04 19.37
N PRO A 351 1.52 -6.59 18.42
CA PRO A 351 2.44 -5.81 17.61
C PRO A 351 1.69 -4.90 16.63
N ILE A 352 1.91 -3.60 16.70
CA ILE A 352 1.37 -2.59 15.78
C ILE A 352 2.54 -1.72 15.31
N LEU A 353 2.78 -1.65 14.00
CA LEU A 353 3.83 -0.81 13.39
C LEU A 353 5.21 -0.93 14.08
N GLY A 354 5.57 -2.15 14.51
CA GLY A 354 6.83 -2.46 15.17
C GLY A 354 6.88 -2.21 16.69
N THR A 355 5.79 -1.73 17.30
CA THR A 355 5.66 -1.53 18.75
C THR A 355 4.68 -2.54 19.34
N THR A 356 5.03 -3.16 20.47
CA THR A 356 4.17 -4.16 21.12
C THR A 356 3.32 -3.51 22.21
N PHE A 357 2.01 -3.45 21.98
CA PHE A 357 1.02 -2.99 22.95
C PHE A 357 0.67 -4.14 23.90
N GLN A 358 0.43 -3.82 25.17
CA GLN A 358 0.03 -4.79 26.19
C GLN A 358 -1.33 -4.40 26.78
N ASP A 359 -2.10 -5.40 27.21
CA ASP A 359 -3.42 -5.25 27.85
C ASP A 359 -3.38 -4.38 29.13
N ASN A 360 -2.21 -4.29 29.75
CA ASN A 360 -1.92 -3.52 30.96
C ASN A 360 -1.29 -2.14 30.69
N LEU A 361 -1.26 -1.70 29.42
CA LEU A 361 -0.67 -0.43 28.97
C LEU A 361 0.82 -0.24 29.27
N LYS A 362 1.53 -1.30 29.68
CA LYS A 362 2.99 -1.28 29.81
C LYS A 362 3.63 -1.60 28.46
N PHE A 363 4.90 -1.20 28.32
CA PHE A 363 5.74 -1.52 27.16
C PHE A 363 6.89 -2.46 27.53
N THR A 364 6.75 -3.20 28.62
CA THR A 364 7.80 -4.07 29.14
C THR A 364 8.21 -5.16 28.17
N SER A 365 7.25 -5.78 27.47
CA SER A 365 7.54 -6.82 26.48
C SER A 365 8.23 -6.24 25.26
N HIS A 366 7.81 -5.05 24.79
CA HIS A 366 8.49 -4.35 23.71
C HIS A 366 9.96 -4.05 24.07
N VAL A 367 10.22 -3.47 25.25
CA VAL A 367 11.58 -3.13 25.71
C VAL A 367 12.45 -4.39 25.83
N ARG A 368 11.91 -5.49 26.36
CA ARG A 368 12.63 -6.77 26.42
C ARG A 368 12.97 -7.30 25.02
N GLY A 369 12.03 -7.26 24.09
CA GLY A 369 12.24 -7.69 22.70
C GLY A 369 13.31 -6.87 21.99
N GLN A 370 13.29 -5.54 22.12
CA GLN A 370 14.32 -4.68 21.54
C GLN A 370 15.71 -4.93 22.14
N LYS A 371 15.80 -5.17 23.47
CA LYS A 371 17.05 -5.56 24.12
C LYS A 371 17.59 -6.89 23.60
N ALA A 372 16.72 -7.89 23.40
CA ALA A 372 17.14 -9.18 22.84
C ALA A 372 17.71 -9.02 21.43
N ILE A 373 17.04 -8.24 20.56
CA ILE A 373 17.52 -7.94 19.21
C ILE A 373 18.87 -7.19 19.25
N ALA A 374 19.02 -6.24 20.18
CA ALA A 374 20.25 -5.48 20.34
C ALA A 374 21.43 -6.34 20.82
N ASN A 375 21.20 -7.35 21.66
CA ASN A 375 22.25 -8.24 22.15
C ASN A 375 22.72 -9.27 21.12
N VAL A 376 21.95 -9.49 20.06
CA VAL A 376 22.27 -10.44 18.96
C VAL A 376 22.96 -9.73 17.79
N ARG A 377 22.93 -8.38 17.77
CA ARG A 377 23.65 -7.55 16.79
C ARG A 377 24.98 -7.09 17.36
#